data_AF-A0AAE3F432-F1
#
_entry.id   AF-A0AAE3F432-F1
#
_cell.length_a   1.000
_cell.length_b   1.000
_cell.length_c   1.000
_cell.angle_alpha   90.00
_cell.angle_beta   90.00
_cell.angle_gamma   90.00
#
_symmetry.space_group_name_H-M   'P 1'
#
loop_
_entity.id
_entity.type
_entity.pdbx_description
1 polymer ?
#
loop_
_entity_poly.entity_id
_entity_poly.type
_entity_poly.pdbx_seq_one_letter_code
_entity_poly.pdbx_strand_id
1 'polypeptide(L)'
;MKNTIKQIFHSGKFVTGFVIFLAILLTIIIYPLVVAKDPLAMIGNGNFFKPGTYLSIQDTVNSGKTYKMNVDATASIVESKLTMDNRSMMAEWLEKYGGVDASEIDVTDAEGLIALWEEKYDPNAEQKGLIAAKKKKYQRLDKEIDGILEDVPTIIAEKNEETGELEEVQSIDSKQYINEKDVINRQNFVLGTDNFGRDVLTELISATGSSLKIGLVAGIIATVIGLFLGLLAGYLGGFVDNLILFFTNLFTVIPSFVLLILISYSVGESQRGIMMVALLIGITAWPWTTRSVRSQVISLRNRDHVNLSKLSGHSMLRIVLTDILPYVASYVVMAFILQISSGILAEAQLSMIGLGPATTKTATLGLMMQWATQYNAHLNGAWWAYFPVILVIALISFSLNLMNTGLDQVFNPQLRD
;
A
#
# COMPACT_ATOMS: atom_id res chain seq x y z
N MET A 1 -14.57 -40.16 -6.89
CA MET A 1 -13.91 -38.85 -7.11
C MET A 1 -14.69 -37.93 -8.05
N LYS A 2 -15.10 -38.33 -9.28
CA LYS A 2 -15.87 -37.44 -10.19
C LYS A 2 -17.15 -36.84 -9.57
N ASN A 3 -17.94 -37.65 -8.86
CA ASN A 3 -19.15 -37.17 -8.18
C ASN A 3 -18.85 -36.19 -7.04
N THR A 4 -17.72 -36.39 -6.35
CA THR A 4 -17.27 -35.54 -5.23
C THR A 4 -16.83 -34.17 -5.72
N ILE A 5 -16.07 -34.09 -6.81
CA ILE A 5 -15.65 -32.81 -7.42
C ILE A 5 -16.89 -32.02 -7.87
N LYS A 6 -17.87 -32.69 -8.50
CA LYS A 6 -19.12 -32.03 -8.89
C LYS A 6 -19.85 -31.45 -7.67
N GLN A 7 -19.91 -32.19 -6.56
CA GLN A 7 -20.53 -31.71 -5.31
C GLN A 7 -19.81 -30.49 -4.71
N ILE A 8 -18.47 -30.42 -4.79
CA ILE A 8 -17.70 -29.26 -4.33
C ILE A 8 -18.16 -27.98 -5.02
N PHE A 9 -18.32 -28.01 -6.35
CA PHE A 9 -18.80 -26.85 -7.12
C PHE A 9 -20.31 -26.57 -6.98
N HIS A 10 -21.06 -27.38 -6.23
CA HIS A 10 -22.43 -27.04 -5.84
C HIS A 10 -22.50 -26.35 -4.46
N SER A 11 -21.40 -26.36 -3.69
CA SER A 11 -21.34 -25.60 -2.44
C SER A 11 -21.23 -24.11 -2.74
N GLY A 12 -22.27 -23.34 -2.37
CA GLY A 12 -22.28 -21.89 -2.56
C GLY A 12 -21.10 -21.18 -1.89
N LYS A 13 -20.66 -21.67 -0.72
CA LYS A 13 -19.48 -21.14 -0.01
C LYS A 13 -18.21 -21.39 -0.81
N PHE A 14 -18.01 -22.61 -1.31
CA PHE A 14 -16.83 -22.95 -2.12
C PHE A 14 -16.78 -22.10 -3.39
N VAL A 15 -17.88 -22.01 -4.13
CA VAL A 15 -17.95 -21.26 -5.39
C VAL A 15 -17.67 -19.78 -5.17
N THR A 16 -18.27 -19.18 -4.12
CA THR A 16 -18.01 -17.76 -3.80
C THR A 16 -16.54 -17.52 -3.48
N GLY A 17 -15.95 -18.36 -2.62
CA GLY A 17 -14.52 -18.28 -2.32
C GLY A 17 -13.66 -18.43 -3.57
N PHE A 18 -13.94 -19.44 -4.39
CA PHE A 18 -13.22 -19.73 -5.62
C PHE A 18 -13.28 -18.58 -6.63
N VAL A 19 -14.45 -17.96 -6.82
CA VAL A 19 -14.61 -16.81 -7.74
C VAL A 19 -13.80 -15.61 -7.28
N ILE A 20 -13.81 -15.29 -5.97
CA ILE A 20 -12.98 -14.22 -5.41
C ILE A 20 -11.49 -14.52 -5.65
N PHE A 21 -11.06 -15.76 -5.37
CA PHE A 21 -9.66 -16.17 -5.57
C PHE A 21 -9.25 -16.05 -7.03
N LEU A 22 -10.11 -16.51 -7.92
CA LEU A 22 -9.88 -16.51 -9.37
C LEU A 22 -9.81 -15.09 -9.90
N ALA A 23 -10.66 -14.17 -9.44
CA ALA A 23 -10.61 -12.76 -9.82
C ALA A 23 -9.26 -12.12 -9.41
N ILE A 24 -8.75 -12.43 -8.21
CA ILE A 24 -7.44 -11.98 -7.75
C ILE A 24 -6.33 -12.54 -8.65
N LEU A 25 -6.34 -13.85 -8.93
CA LEU A 25 -5.37 -14.48 -9.82
C LEU A 25 -5.39 -13.91 -11.24
N LEU A 26 -6.58 -13.69 -11.80
CA LEU A 26 -6.74 -13.09 -13.12
C LEU A 26 -6.18 -11.67 -13.15
N THR A 27 -6.41 -10.88 -12.10
CA THR A 27 -5.85 -9.53 -11.99
C THR A 27 -4.32 -9.57 -12.01
N ILE A 28 -3.70 -10.48 -11.27
CA ILE A 28 -2.24 -10.65 -11.22
C ILE A 28 -1.65 -11.06 -12.57
N ILE A 29 -2.38 -11.87 -13.35
CA ILE A 29 -1.90 -12.36 -14.65
C ILE A 29 -2.13 -11.33 -15.76
N ILE A 30 -3.29 -10.67 -15.76
CA ILE A 30 -3.72 -9.78 -16.85
C ILE A 30 -3.11 -8.39 -16.70
N TYR A 31 -3.04 -7.84 -15.50
CA TYR A 31 -2.59 -6.46 -15.29
C TYR A 31 -1.17 -6.20 -15.82
N PRO A 32 -0.14 -7.04 -15.56
CA PRO A 32 1.20 -6.83 -16.10
C PRO A 32 1.28 -6.89 -17.63
N LEU A 33 0.29 -7.51 -18.30
CA LEU A 33 0.22 -7.54 -19.76
C LEU A 33 -0.27 -6.19 -20.33
N VAL A 34 -1.02 -5.43 -19.55
CA VAL A 34 -1.56 -4.12 -19.94
C VAL A 34 -0.64 -2.98 -19.48
N VAL A 35 -0.11 -3.09 -18.25
CA VAL A 35 0.73 -2.08 -17.62
C VAL A 35 2.10 -2.69 -17.31
N ALA A 36 3.06 -2.50 -18.21
CA ALA A 36 4.43 -2.99 -18.09
C ALA A 36 5.34 -2.01 -17.32
N LYS A 37 4.88 -1.52 -16.15
CA LYS A 37 5.69 -0.69 -15.24
C LYS A 37 6.38 -1.57 -14.21
N ASP A 38 7.62 -1.24 -13.87
CA ASP A 38 8.32 -1.89 -12.75
C ASP A 38 7.61 -1.49 -11.43
N PRO A 39 7.14 -2.46 -10.63
CA PRO A 39 6.47 -2.19 -9.35
C PRO A 39 7.33 -1.43 -8.34
N LEU A 40 8.66 -1.46 -8.48
CA LEU A 40 9.59 -0.76 -7.59
C LEU A 40 10.13 0.55 -8.17
N ALA A 41 9.74 0.92 -9.39
CA ALA A 41 10.17 2.16 -10.02
C ALA A 41 9.59 3.38 -9.29
N MET A 42 10.50 4.28 -8.90
CA MET A 42 10.16 5.58 -8.30
C MET A 42 9.88 6.57 -9.43
N ILE A 43 8.72 7.23 -9.40
CA ILE A 43 8.26 8.12 -10.48
C ILE A 43 8.37 9.60 -10.08
N GLY A 44 8.87 9.90 -8.88
CA GLY A 44 9.11 11.28 -8.40
C GLY A 44 9.80 11.34 -7.04
N ASN A 45 9.93 12.55 -6.49
CA ASN A 45 10.50 12.76 -5.15
C ASN A 45 9.52 12.23 -4.08
N GLY A 46 10.03 11.37 -3.18
CA GLY A 46 9.25 10.48 -2.32
C GLY A 46 8.27 11.14 -1.35
N ASN A 47 7.01 11.27 -1.79
CA ASN A 47 5.87 11.69 -0.99
C ASN A 47 4.67 10.78 -1.28
N PHE A 48 3.79 10.61 -0.29
CA PHE A 48 2.48 9.98 -0.48
C PHE A 48 1.59 10.90 -1.32
N PHE A 49 1.70 10.81 -2.65
CA PHE A 49 0.80 11.51 -3.55
C PHE A 49 -0.57 10.86 -3.52
N LYS A 50 -1.61 11.68 -3.38
CA LYS A 50 -3.01 11.26 -3.40
C LYS A 50 -3.35 10.61 -4.76
N PRO A 51 -4.37 9.75 -4.82
CA PRO A 51 -4.91 9.28 -6.08
C PRO A 51 -5.27 10.45 -7.00
N GLY A 52 -4.81 10.41 -8.24
CA GLY A 52 -5.01 11.51 -9.19
C GLY A 52 -4.05 11.48 -10.36
N THR A 53 -4.19 12.49 -11.24
CA THR A 53 -3.26 12.70 -12.34
C THR A 53 -2.33 13.87 -12.05
N TYR A 54 -1.05 13.62 -12.28
CA TYR A 54 0.05 14.53 -12.07
C TYR A 54 0.67 14.92 -13.42
N LEU A 55 0.97 16.21 -13.55
CA LEU A 55 1.54 16.82 -14.74
C LEU A 55 2.92 17.37 -14.40
N SER A 56 3.89 17.19 -15.29
CA SER A 56 5.22 17.81 -15.14
C SER A 56 5.11 19.32 -15.25
N ILE A 57 5.51 20.05 -14.21
CA ILE A 57 5.49 21.53 -14.20
C ILE A 57 6.31 22.08 -15.38
N GLN A 58 7.48 21.51 -15.64
CA GLN A 58 8.34 21.93 -16.75
C GLN A 58 7.65 21.77 -18.11
N ASP A 59 6.92 20.67 -18.31
CA ASP A 59 6.17 20.48 -19.55
C ASP A 59 4.92 21.34 -19.58
N THR A 60 4.26 21.59 -18.45
CA THR A 60 3.09 22.48 -18.40
C THR A 60 3.45 23.88 -18.87
N VAL A 61 4.58 24.41 -18.40
CA VAL A 61 5.15 25.71 -18.79
C VAL A 61 5.48 25.72 -20.29
N ASN A 62 6.11 24.66 -20.79
CA ASN A 62 6.56 24.58 -22.18
C ASN A 62 5.46 24.19 -23.18
N SER A 63 4.36 23.56 -22.72
CA SER A 63 3.30 22.97 -23.56
C SER A 63 2.41 24.00 -24.26
N GLY A 64 2.60 25.29 -23.98
CA GLY A 64 1.85 26.37 -24.60
C GLY A 64 2.74 27.55 -24.97
N LYS A 65 3.63 27.40 -25.97
CA LYS A 65 4.23 28.55 -26.68
C LYS A 65 3.11 29.38 -27.32
N THR A 66 2.47 30.19 -26.49
CA THR A 66 1.53 31.23 -26.88
C THR A 66 2.35 32.51 -26.93
N TYR A 67 2.45 33.08 -28.13
CA TYR A 67 3.30 34.24 -28.40
C TYR A 67 2.81 35.50 -27.66
N LYS A 68 3.77 36.16 -26.99
CA LYS A 68 3.88 37.57 -26.56
C LYS A 68 2.67 38.25 -25.89
N MET A 69 2.91 38.74 -24.68
CA MET A 69 2.87 40.19 -24.47
C MET A 69 3.91 40.61 -23.42
N ASN A 70 4.89 41.40 -23.86
CA ASN A 70 5.75 42.19 -23.01
C ASN A 70 4.88 43.27 -22.38
N VAL A 71 4.66 43.23 -21.07
CA VAL A 71 4.38 44.44 -20.31
C VAL A 71 4.98 44.25 -18.92
N ASP A 72 6.02 45.03 -18.66
CA ASP A 72 6.43 45.54 -17.35
C ASP A 72 5.21 46.17 -16.66
N ALA A 73 4.32 45.32 -16.12
CA ALA A 73 2.98 45.70 -15.70
C ALA A 73 2.76 45.55 -14.20
N THR A 74 3.73 45.10 -13.41
CA THR A 74 3.57 45.07 -11.95
C THR A 74 3.40 46.50 -11.44
N ALA A 75 4.28 47.43 -11.87
CA ALA A 75 4.16 48.85 -11.57
C ALA A 75 2.85 49.46 -12.11
N SER A 76 2.47 49.17 -13.37
CA SER A 76 1.26 49.73 -13.99
C SER A 76 -0.06 49.17 -13.41
N ILE A 77 -0.10 47.90 -12.98
CA ILE A 77 -1.29 47.26 -12.41
C ILE A 77 -1.49 47.72 -10.97
N VAL A 78 -0.43 47.77 -10.17
CA VAL A 78 -0.48 48.31 -8.80
C VAL A 78 -0.89 49.78 -8.85
N GLU A 79 -0.33 50.56 -9.78
CA GLU A 79 -0.69 51.96 -9.92
C GLU A 79 -2.14 52.20 -10.40
N SER A 80 -2.64 51.34 -11.31
CA SER A 80 -4.00 51.48 -11.88
C SER A 80 -5.11 50.95 -10.97
N LYS A 81 -4.84 49.94 -10.13
CA LYS A 81 -5.82 49.39 -9.18
C LYS A 81 -5.81 50.10 -7.82
N LEU A 82 -4.65 50.61 -7.35
CA LEU A 82 -4.56 51.37 -6.11
C LEU A 82 -4.85 52.86 -6.36
N THR A 83 -6.15 53.22 -6.33
CA THR A 83 -6.62 54.59 -6.55
C THR A 83 -5.99 55.61 -5.58
N MET A 84 -5.88 56.87 -5.99
CA MET A 84 -5.30 57.95 -5.15
C MET A 84 -6.02 58.13 -3.80
N ASP A 85 -7.33 57.81 -3.74
CA ASP A 85 -8.12 57.81 -2.49
C ASP A 85 -7.63 56.71 -1.52
N ASN A 86 -7.40 55.50 -2.04
CA ASN A 86 -6.86 54.37 -1.28
C ASN A 86 -5.44 54.66 -0.78
N ARG A 87 -4.58 55.25 -1.61
CA ARG A 87 -3.21 55.65 -1.20
C ARG A 87 -3.23 56.71 -0.10
N SER A 88 -4.12 57.70 -0.22
CA SER A 88 -4.30 58.75 0.80
C SER A 88 -4.82 58.17 2.11
N MET A 89 -5.69 57.15 2.05
CA MET A 89 -6.15 56.44 3.24
C MET A 89 -5.03 55.64 3.91
N MET A 90 -4.16 55.00 3.12
CA MET A 90 -2.99 54.28 3.66
C MET A 90 -2.05 55.26 4.37
N ALA A 91 -1.75 56.39 3.76
CA ALA A 91 -0.94 57.46 4.35
C ALA A 91 -1.56 58.00 5.65
N GLU A 92 -2.87 58.27 5.69
CA GLU A 92 -3.54 58.76 6.92
C GLU A 92 -3.40 57.77 8.08
N TRP A 93 -3.47 56.47 7.79
CA TRP A 93 -3.34 55.45 8.83
C TRP A 93 -1.90 55.23 9.26
N LEU A 94 -0.94 55.22 8.32
CA LEU A 94 0.49 55.10 8.60
C LEU A 94 1.02 56.27 9.44
N GLU A 95 0.57 57.50 9.15
CA GLU A 95 0.94 58.71 9.90
C GLU A 95 0.36 58.71 11.33
N LYS A 96 -0.92 58.37 11.49
CA LYS A 96 -1.63 58.50 12.79
C LYS A 96 -1.53 57.28 13.69
N TYR A 97 -1.39 56.09 13.12
CA TYR A 97 -1.49 54.82 13.84
C TYR A 97 -0.30 53.87 13.58
N GLY A 98 0.37 54.00 12.44
CA GLY A 98 1.58 53.23 12.09
C GLY A 98 2.88 53.81 12.66
N GLY A 99 2.87 55.06 13.14
CA GLY A 99 4.04 55.72 13.73
C GLY A 99 5.14 56.07 12.74
N VAL A 100 4.79 56.20 11.45
CA VAL A 100 5.71 56.56 10.36
C VAL A 100 5.74 58.09 10.20
N ASP A 101 6.93 58.67 10.06
CA ASP A 101 7.09 60.12 9.91
C ASP A 101 6.57 60.59 8.54
N ALA A 102 5.93 61.75 8.47
CA ALA A 102 5.24 62.22 7.25
C ALA A 102 6.20 62.45 6.06
N SER A 103 7.51 62.45 6.31
CA SER A 103 8.58 62.58 5.31
C SER A 103 8.98 61.24 4.65
N GLU A 104 8.55 60.10 5.22
CA GLU A 104 8.83 58.76 4.69
C GLU A 104 7.65 58.17 3.89
N ILE A 105 6.52 58.87 3.84
CA ILE A 105 5.30 58.43 3.16
C ILE A 105 5.19 59.14 1.81
N ASP A 106 5.56 58.44 0.73
CA ASP A 106 5.30 58.90 -0.64
C ASP A 106 4.00 58.29 -1.16
N VAL A 107 2.98 59.13 -1.40
CA VAL A 107 1.67 58.72 -1.94
C VAL A 107 1.74 58.46 -3.45
N THR A 108 2.78 58.95 -4.13
CA THR A 108 2.99 58.76 -5.56
C THR A 108 3.64 57.42 -5.88
N ASP A 109 4.46 56.88 -4.96
CA ASP A 109 5.06 55.55 -5.03
C ASP A 109 4.15 54.47 -4.40
N ALA A 110 3.41 53.75 -5.25
CA ALA A 110 2.46 52.74 -4.79
C ALA A 110 3.14 51.49 -4.19
N GLU A 111 4.32 51.12 -4.68
CA GLU A 111 5.04 49.92 -4.23
C GLU A 111 5.65 50.16 -2.84
N GLY A 112 6.30 51.32 -2.65
CA GLY A 112 6.83 51.72 -1.34
C GLY A 112 5.74 51.84 -0.27
N LEU A 113 4.56 52.33 -0.64
CA LEU A 113 3.43 52.48 0.28
C LEU A 113 2.83 51.12 0.72
N ILE A 114 2.78 50.12 -0.17
CA ILE A 114 2.32 48.77 0.15
C ILE A 114 3.33 48.06 1.07
N ALA A 115 4.63 48.21 0.80
CA ALA A 115 5.68 47.62 1.65
C ALA A 115 5.63 48.18 3.09
N LEU A 116 5.45 49.49 3.24
CA LEU A 116 5.27 50.14 4.55
C LEU A 116 3.96 49.70 5.25
N TRP A 117 2.91 49.46 4.46
CA TRP A 117 1.63 48.96 4.96
C TRP A 117 1.75 47.53 5.52
N GLU A 118 2.35 46.60 4.79
CA GLU A 118 2.57 45.22 5.28
C GLU A 118 3.44 45.18 6.55
N GLU A 119 4.43 46.08 6.66
CA GLU A 119 5.32 46.10 7.83
C GLU A 119 4.63 46.62 9.10
N LYS A 120 3.72 47.60 8.97
CA LYS A 120 3.17 48.35 10.12
C LYS A 120 1.70 48.07 10.39
N TYR A 121 0.94 47.55 9.44
CA TYR A 121 -0.49 47.36 9.59
C TYR A 121 -0.82 46.09 10.38
N ASP A 122 -1.32 46.27 11.61
CA ASP A 122 -1.88 45.20 12.42
C ASP A 122 -3.39 45.45 12.68
N PRO A 123 -4.29 44.57 12.21
CA PRO A 123 -5.73 44.66 12.47
C PRO A 123 -6.12 44.67 13.96
N ASN A 124 -5.26 44.16 14.83
CA ASN A 124 -5.48 43.94 16.25
C ASN A 124 -4.76 44.92 17.18
N ALA A 125 -3.91 45.81 16.66
CA ALA A 125 -3.24 46.83 17.47
C ALA A 125 -4.24 47.84 18.09
N GLU A 126 -3.93 48.34 19.31
CA GLU A 126 -4.76 49.33 20.03
C GLU A 126 -4.73 50.72 19.36
N GLN A 127 -5.71 50.98 18.51
CA GLN A 127 -5.85 52.26 17.79
C GLN A 127 -6.76 53.23 18.59
N LYS A 128 -6.17 53.97 19.53
CA LYS A 128 -6.92 54.95 20.36
C LYS A 128 -7.55 56.05 19.48
N GLY A 129 -8.86 56.22 19.59
CA GLY A 129 -9.61 57.29 18.91
C GLY A 129 -10.21 56.93 17.54
N LEU A 130 -10.08 55.68 17.08
CA LEU A 130 -10.65 55.26 15.79
C LEU A 130 -12.12 54.81 15.91
N ILE A 131 -13.01 55.44 15.13
CA ILE A 131 -14.43 55.07 15.04
C ILE A 131 -14.55 53.71 14.33
N ALA A 132 -15.42 52.81 14.82
CA ALA A 132 -15.60 51.45 14.28
C ALA A 132 -15.86 51.41 12.75
N ALA A 133 -16.51 52.43 12.20
CA ALA A 133 -16.74 52.56 10.76
C ALA A 133 -15.44 52.77 9.96
N LYS A 134 -14.48 53.56 10.47
CA LYS A 134 -13.16 53.74 9.86
C LYS A 134 -12.33 52.46 9.97
N LYS A 135 -12.39 51.76 11.12
CA LYS A 135 -11.71 50.46 11.30
C LYS A 135 -12.14 49.42 10.24
N LYS A 136 -13.44 49.30 9.99
CA LYS A 136 -13.96 48.42 8.92
C LYS A 136 -13.53 48.85 7.51
N LYS A 137 -13.35 50.16 7.28
CA LYS A 137 -12.88 50.69 5.99
C LYS A 137 -11.42 50.30 5.72
N TYR A 138 -10.54 50.38 6.72
CA TYR A 138 -9.15 49.92 6.60
C TYR A 138 -9.04 48.40 6.48
N GLN A 139 -9.83 47.62 7.22
CA GLN A 139 -9.87 46.17 7.05
C GLN A 139 -10.35 45.73 5.66
N ARG A 140 -11.24 46.51 5.03
CA ARG A 140 -11.66 46.26 3.65
C ARG A 140 -10.57 46.60 2.65
N LEU A 141 -9.86 47.70 2.88
CA LEU A 141 -8.74 48.13 2.06
C LEU A 141 -7.59 47.13 2.11
N ASP A 142 -7.27 46.63 3.31
CA ASP A 142 -6.28 45.57 3.54
C ASP A 142 -6.60 44.30 2.74
N LYS A 143 -7.85 43.83 2.82
CA LYS A 143 -8.33 42.70 2.01
C LYS A 143 -8.33 42.97 0.51
N GLU A 144 -8.49 44.23 0.09
CA GLU A 144 -8.43 44.66 -1.30
C GLU A 144 -6.98 44.66 -1.81
N ILE A 145 -6.02 45.04 -0.97
CA ILE A 145 -4.57 44.98 -1.22
C ILE A 145 -4.12 43.51 -1.30
N ASP A 146 -4.53 42.65 -0.35
CA ASP A 146 -4.27 41.21 -0.40
C ASP A 146 -4.78 40.59 -1.71
N GLY A 147 -5.99 40.97 -2.14
CA GLY A 147 -6.57 40.50 -3.40
C GLY A 147 -5.90 41.04 -4.66
N ILE A 148 -5.19 42.18 -4.56
CA ILE A 148 -4.35 42.72 -5.65
C ILE A 148 -3.02 41.95 -5.71
N LEU A 149 -2.46 41.57 -4.55
CA LEU A 149 -1.21 40.79 -4.44
C LEU A 149 -1.40 39.33 -4.87
N GLU A 150 -2.57 38.72 -4.69
CA GLU A 150 -2.91 37.38 -5.22
C GLU A 150 -3.04 37.34 -6.76
N ASP A 151 -3.25 38.49 -7.43
CA ASP A 151 -3.39 38.63 -8.89
C ASP A 151 -2.04 38.92 -9.58
N VAL A 152 -0.92 38.82 -8.84
CA VAL A 152 0.44 39.03 -9.37
C VAL A 152 0.88 37.77 -10.15
N PRO A 153 1.29 37.90 -11.42
CA PRO A 153 1.67 36.77 -12.24
C PRO A 153 2.93 36.08 -11.69
N THR A 154 3.00 34.76 -11.79
CA THR A 154 4.20 34.00 -11.44
C THR A 154 5.24 34.17 -12.55
N ILE A 155 6.38 34.75 -12.21
CA ILE A 155 7.46 35.07 -13.16
C ILE A 155 8.42 33.87 -13.28
N ILE A 156 8.69 33.46 -14.52
CA ILE A 156 9.78 32.53 -14.85
C ILE A 156 10.97 33.37 -15.28
N ALA A 157 12.02 33.39 -14.46
CA ALA A 157 13.27 34.07 -14.77
C ALA A 157 14.32 33.06 -15.26
N GLU A 158 15.02 33.40 -16.33
CA GLU A 158 16.18 32.69 -16.84
C GLU A 158 17.43 33.56 -16.60
N LYS A 159 18.56 32.93 -16.30
CA LYS A 159 19.80 33.66 -16.04
C LYS A 159 20.44 34.04 -17.37
N ASN A 160 20.62 35.33 -17.64
CA ASN A 160 21.29 35.79 -18.85
C ASN A 160 22.78 35.37 -18.79
N GLU A 161 23.24 34.62 -19.79
CA GLU A 161 24.57 34.00 -19.81
C GLU A 161 25.73 35.01 -19.88
N GLU A 162 25.48 36.27 -20.31
CA GLU A 162 26.52 37.30 -20.45
C GLU A 162 26.65 38.24 -19.23
N THR A 163 25.55 38.52 -18.51
CA THR A 163 25.53 39.48 -17.39
C THR A 163 25.38 38.81 -16.02
N GLY A 164 24.90 37.56 -15.98
CA GLY A 164 24.68 36.82 -14.75
C GLY A 164 23.48 37.29 -13.93
N GLU A 165 22.72 38.27 -14.43
CA GLU A 165 21.46 38.75 -13.86
C GLU A 165 20.28 37.87 -14.32
N LEU A 166 19.23 37.80 -13.50
CA LEU A 166 18.02 37.05 -13.80
C LEU A 166 17.13 37.91 -14.69
N GLU A 167 16.87 37.48 -15.93
CA GLU A 167 15.92 38.13 -16.84
C GLU A 167 14.59 37.37 -16.84
N GLU A 168 13.48 38.11 -16.77
CA GLU A 168 12.13 37.55 -16.87
C GLU A 168 11.87 37.05 -18.30
N VAL A 169 11.66 35.74 -18.45
CA VAL A 169 11.40 35.09 -19.74
C VAL A 169 9.91 34.95 -20.02
N GLN A 170 9.10 34.69 -18.98
CA GLN A 170 7.66 34.52 -19.14
C GLN A 170 6.89 34.77 -17.85
N SER A 171 5.79 35.52 -17.93
CA SER A 171 4.83 35.69 -16.84
C SER A 171 3.62 34.76 -17.04
N ILE A 172 3.28 34.00 -15.99
CA ILE A 172 2.08 33.13 -15.98
C ILE A 172 1.00 33.82 -15.16
N ASP A 173 -0.11 34.15 -15.82
CA ASP A 173 -1.32 34.68 -15.18
C ASP A 173 -2.05 33.55 -14.42
N SER A 174 -2.54 33.86 -13.21
CA SER A 174 -3.34 33.00 -12.34
C SER A 174 -4.61 32.42 -13.00
N LYS A 175 -5.03 32.95 -14.16
CA LYS A 175 -6.21 32.48 -14.93
C LYS A 175 -5.88 31.61 -16.16
N GLN A 176 -4.61 31.24 -16.38
CA GLN A 176 -4.24 30.35 -17.47
C GLN A 176 -4.45 28.88 -17.11
N TYR A 177 -5.13 28.14 -17.99
CA TYR A 177 -5.37 26.70 -17.84
C TYR A 177 -4.82 25.96 -19.06
N ILE A 178 -4.27 24.76 -18.83
CA ILE A 178 -3.82 23.84 -19.89
C ILE A 178 -4.66 22.57 -19.89
N ASN A 179 -4.82 21.95 -21.06
CA ASN A 179 -5.44 20.63 -21.13
C ASN A 179 -4.45 19.56 -20.66
N GLU A 180 -4.91 18.67 -19.79
CA GLU A 180 -4.11 17.54 -19.27
C GLU A 180 -3.55 16.63 -20.37
N LYS A 181 -4.22 16.55 -21.53
CA LYS A 181 -3.80 15.71 -22.67
C LYS A 181 -2.67 16.32 -23.49
N ASP A 182 -2.46 17.63 -23.38
CA ASP A 182 -1.47 18.36 -24.18
C ASP A 182 -0.07 18.32 -23.51
N VAL A 183 0.00 17.83 -22.27
CA VAL A 183 1.25 17.65 -21.51
C VAL A 183 1.84 16.27 -21.81
N ILE A 184 3.09 16.27 -22.26
CA ILE A 184 3.80 15.05 -22.66
C ILE A 184 4.00 14.11 -21.45
N ASN A 185 4.57 14.63 -20.35
CA ASN A 185 4.78 13.83 -19.14
C ASN A 185 3.60 13.90 -18.18
N ARG A 186 2.56 13.13 -18.50
CA ARG A 186 1.38 12.88 -17.65
C ARG A 186 1.50 11.54 -16.92
N GLN A 187 1.29 11.52 -15.61
CA GLN A 187 1.25 10.30 -14.80
C GLN A 187 -0.08 10.19 -14.06
N ASN A 188 -0.84 9.11 -14.29
CA ASN A 188 -2.07 8.82 -13.57
C ASN A 188 -1.83 7.72 -12.53
N PHE A 189 -2.13 8.01 -11.26
CA PHE A 189 -2.01 7.08 -10.15
C PHE A 189 -3.39 6.78 -9.56
N VAL A 190 -3.97 5.63 -9.94
CA VAL A 190 -5.33 5.22 -9.52
C VAL A 190 -5.44 5.05 -8.00
N LEU A 191 -4.39 4.53 -7.37
CA LEU A 191 -4.29 4.39 -5.91
C LEU A 191 -3.24 5.32 -5.30
N GLY A 192 -2.81 6.36 -6.01
CA GLY A 192 -1.76 7.25 -5.54
C GLY A 192 -0.38 6.59 -5.48
N THR A 193 0.53 7.18 -4.72
CA THR A 193 1.90 6.69 -4.54
C THR A 193 2.24 6.33 -3.10
N ASP A 194 3.27 5.49 -2.94
CA ASP A 194 3.88 5.18 -1.65
C ASP A 194 4.84 6.29 -1.18
N ASN A 195 5.53 6.07 -0.06
CA ASN A 195 6.50 7.00 0.49
C ASN A 195 7.76 7.20 -0.38
N PHE A 196 7.99 6.34 -1.37
CA PHE A 196 9.09 6.45 -2.33
C PHE A 196 8.64 7.00 -3.70
N GLY A 197 7.36 7.38 -3.85
CA GLY A 197 6.82 7.84 -5.13
C GLY A 197 6.58 6.72 -6.14
N ARG A 198 6.43 5.47 -5.68
CA ARG A 198 6.07 4.30 -6.50
C ARG A 198 4.54 4.22 -6.67
N ASP A 199 4.09 3.70 -7.81
CA ASP A 199 2.67 3.49 -8.07
C ASP A 199 2.10 2.36 -7.21
N VAL A 200 1.23 2.71 -6.25
CA VAL A 200 0.66 1.77 -5.28
C VAL A 200 -0.16 0.68 -5.97
N LEU A 201 -0.85 0.96 -7.08
CA LEU A 201 -1.65 -0.07 -7.76
C LEU A 201 -0.76 -1.14 -8.38
N THR A 202 0.27 -0.72 -9.12
CA THR A 202 1.23 -1.63 -9.74
C THR A 202 2.01 -2.42 -8.69
N GLU A 203 2.42 -1.75 -7.61
CA GLU A 203 3.07 -2.41 -6.48
C GLU A 203 2.15 -3.43 -5.81
N LEU A 204 0.89 -3.06 -5.52
CA LEU A 204 -0.10 -3.93 -4.87
C LEU A 204 -0.34 -5.22 -5.65
N ILE A 205 -0.50 -5.13 -6.97
CA ILE A 205 -0.78 -6.31 -7.81
C ILE A 205 0.44 -7.23 -7.86
N SER A 206 1.64 -6.66 -8.03
CA SER A 206 2.89 -7.43 -8.00
C SER A 206 3.11 -8.09 -6.63
N ALA A 207 2.93 -7.32 -5.56
CA ALA A 207 3.02 -7.76 -4.16
C ALA A 207 2.05 -8.90 -3.85
N THR A 208 0.83 -8.83 -4.38
CA THR A 208 -0.18 -9.91 -4.25
C THR A 208 0.34 -11.20 -4.86
N GLY A 209 0.92 -11.13 -6.06
CA GLY A 209 1.52 -12.30 -6.72
C GLY A 209 2.69 -12.90 -5.94
N SER A 210 3.56 -12.07 -5.38
CA SER A 210 4.68 -12.51 -4.54
C SER A 210 4.20 -13.17 -3.25
N SER A 211 3.27 -12.55 -2.52
CA SER A 211 2.75 -13.13 -1.27
C SER A 211 1.98 -14.44 -1.52
N LEU A 212 1.21 -14.56 -2.61
CA LEU A 212 0.57 -15.82 -2.99
C LEU A 212 1.58 -16.93 -3.32
N LYS A 213 2.69 -16.61 -4.00
CA LYS A 213 3.78 -17.57 -4.24
C LYS A 213 4.40 -18.05 -2.92
N ILE A 214 4.63 -17.14 -1.97
CA ILE A 214 5.16 -17.49 -0.64
C ILE A 214 4.21 -18.43 0.10
N GLY A 215 2.93 -18.06 0.18
CA GLY A 215 1.89 -18.89 0.78
C GLY A 215 1.80 -20.28 0.14
N LEU A 216 1.82 -20.35 -1.19
CA LEU A 216 1.75 -21.60 -1.93
C LEU A 216 2.92 -22.52 -1.63
N VAL A 217 4.15 -22.02 -1.73
CA VAL A 217 5.37 -22.81 -1.47
C VAL A 217 5.43 -23.26 -0.01
N ALA A 218 5.19 -22.34 0.94
CA ALA A 218 5.16 -22.67 2.36
C ALA A 218 4.08 -23.72 2.67
N GLY A 219 2.89 -23.57 2.10
CA GLY A 219 1.78 -24.49 2.26
C GLY A 219 2.08 -25.88 1.70
N ILE A 220 2.71 -25.98 0.53
CA ILE A 220 3.15 -27.25 -0.06
C ILE A 220 4.12 -27.96 0.88
N ILE A 221 5.17 -27.26 1.33
CA ILE A 221 6.20 -27.84 2.18
C ILE A 221 5.60 -28.32 3.51
N ALA A 222 4.85 -27.45 4.19
CA ALA A 222 4.24 -27.76 5.47
C ALA A 222 3.28 -28.95 5.36
N THR A 223 2.48 -29.00 4.29
CA THR A 223 1.52 -30.08 4.05
C THR A 223 2.23 -31.39 3.70
N VAL A 224 3.25 -31.37 2.84
CA VAL A 224 4.00 -32.58 2.45
C VAL A 224 4.71 -33.19 3.65
N ILE A 225 5.44 -32.38 4.43
CA ILE A 225 6.11 -32.84 5.65
C ILE A 225 5.07 -33.37 6.63
N GLY A 226 3.99 -32.61 6.85
CA GLY A 226 2.94 -32.95 7.79
C GLY A 226 2.20 -34.24 7.43
N LEU A 227 1.85 -34.39 6.16
CA LEU A 227 1.21 -35.59 5.61
C LEU A 227 2.11 -36.80 5.79
N PHE A 228 3.37 -36.70 5.37
CA PHE A 228 4.31 -37.81 5.42
C PHE A 228 4.53 -38.29 6.86
N LEU A 229 4.87 -37.37 7.77
CA LEU A 229 5.10 -37.70 9.18
C LEU A 229 3.82 -38.18 9.88
N GLY A 230 2.67 -37.58 9.56
CA GLY A 230 1.38 -37.94 10.13
C GLY A 230 0.91 -39.34 9.72
N LEU A 231 1.05 -39.70 8.43
CA LEU A 231 0.77 -41.05 7.94
C LEU A 231 1.69 -42.08 8.60
N LEU A 232 2.99 -41.77 8.69
CA LEU A 232 4.00 -42.67 9.24
C LEU A 232 3.75 -42.93 10.74
N ALA A 233 3.60 -41.86 11.54
CA ALA A 233 3.32 -41.97 12.97
C ALA A 233 1.99 -42.66 13.24
N GLY A 234 0.94 -42.26 12.50
CA GLY A 234 -0.40 -42.80 12.69
C GLY A 234 -0.51 -44.28 12.33
N TYR A 235 0.14 -44.71 11.24
CA TYR A 235 0.04 -46.09 10.78
C TYR A 235 0.90 -47.04 11.61
N LEU A 236 2.18 -46.72 11.83
CA LEU A 236 3.12 -47.63 12.51
C LEU A 236 2.90 -47.72 14.02
N GLY A 237 2.53 -46.61 14.68
CA GLY A 237 2.40 -46.60 16.14
C GLY A 237 3.74 -46.86 16.87
N GLY A 238 3.63 -47.19 18.16
CA GLY A 238 4.77 -47.64 18.98
C GLY A 238 5.92 -46.63 19.04
N PHE A 239 7.16 -47.12 18.85
CA PHE A 239 8.36 -46.30 18.95
C PHE A 239 8.45 -45.21 17.88
N VAL A 240 8.09 -45.51 16.63
CA VAL A 240 8.16 -44.54 15.52
C VAL A 240 7.23 -43.36 15.77
N ASP A 241 6.01 -43.66 16.22
CA ASP A 241 5.03 -42.66 16.63
C ASP A 241 5.55 -41.78 17.77
N ASN A 242 6.08 -42.39 18.84
CA ASN A 242 6.65 -41.67 19.97
C ASN A 242 7.80 -40.74 19.55
N LEU A 243 8.68 -41.19 18.66
CA LEU A 243 9.80 -40.39 18.16
C LEU A 243 9.32 -39.19 17.32
N ILE A 244 8.39 -39.42 16.39
CA ILE A 244 7.83 -38.33 15.55
C ILE A 244 7.10 -37.32 16.44
N LEU A 245 6.29 -37.79 17.39
CA LEU A 245 5.58 -36.90 18.31
C LEU A 245 6.52 -36.16 19.26
N PHE A 246 7.64 -36.74 19.67
CA PHE A 246 8.65 -36.03 20.46
C PHE A 246 9.14 -34.77 19.73
N PHE A 247 9.59 -34.91 18.47
CA PHE A 247 10.02 -33.75 17.66
C PHE A 247 8.86 -32.80 17.36
N THR A 248 7.68 -33.33 17.02
CA THR A 248 6.48 -32.51 16.78
C THR A 248 6.12 -31.66 18.01
N ASN A 249 6.20 -32.25 19.21
CA ASN A 249 5.95 -31.56 20.48
C ASN A 249 7.00 -30.48 20.74
N LEU A 250 8.28 -30.77 20.50
CA LEU A 250 9.37 -29.80 20.64
C LEU A 250 9.12 -28.55 19.78
N PHE A 251 8.76 -28.73 18.51
CA PHE A 251 8.42 -27.61 17.63
C PHE A 251 7.11 -26.90 17.99
N THR A 252 6.17 -27.57 18.63
CA THR A 252 4.89 -26.95 19.04
C THR A 252 5.02 -26.12 20.31
N VAL A 253 5.94 -26.48 21.21
CA VAL A 253 6.20 -25.74 22.45
C VAL A 253 6.89 -24.39 22.17
N ILE A 254 7.76 -24.35 21.17
CA ILE A 254 8.39 -23.10 20.74
C ILE A 254 7.41 -22.34 19.83
N PRO A 255 7.08 -21.07 20.10
CA PRO A 255 6.25 -20.30 19.20
C PRO A 255 6.86 -20.25 17.80
N SER A 256 6.13 -20.72 16.78
CA SER A 256 6.66 -20.82 15.40
C SER A 256 7.15 -19.48 14.86
N PHE A 257 6.49 -18.38 15.25
CA PHE A 257 6.90 -17.03 14.90
C PHE A 257 8.26 -16.64 15.49
N VAL A 258 8.59 -17.08 16.72
CA VAL A 258 9.90 -16.83 17.34
C VAL A 258 11.00 -17.55 16.56
N LEU A 259 10.77 -18.80 16.13
CA LEU A 259 11.73 -19.51 15.26
C LEU A 259 11.95 -18.77 13.94
N LEU A 260 10.87 -18.28 13.34
CA LEU A 260 10.97 -17.51 12.09
C LEU A 260 11.78 -16.22 12.27
N ILE A 261 11.59 -15.49 13.37
CA ILE A 261 12.38 -14.31 13.71
C ILE A 261 13.87 -14.66 13.82
N LEU A 262 14.21 -15.64 14.64
CA LEU A 262 15.61 -16.01 14.91
C LEU A 262 16.33 -16.44 13.64
N ILE A 263 15.69 -17.28 12.83
CA ILE A 263 16.30 -17.78 11.59
C ILE A 263 16.40 -16.64 10.54
N SER A 264 15.34 -15.84 10.38
CA SER A 264 15.34 -14.74 9.40
C SER A 264 16.36 -13.66 9.76
N TYR A 265 16.54 -13.37 11.05
CA TYR A 265 17.58 -12.47 11.54
C TYR A 265 18.98 -13.02 11.25
N SER A 266 19.21 -14.32 11.47
CA SER A 266 20.51 -14.96 11.25
C SER A 266 20.98 -15.01 9.80
N VAL A 267 20.08 -15.07 8.82
CA VAL A 267 20.46 -15.18 7.39
C VAL A 267 20.83 -13.83 6.76
N GLY A 268 20.41 -12.71 7.37
CA GLY A 268 20.67 -11.36 6.88
C GLY A 268 19.81 -10.97 5.67
N GLU A 269 19.50 -9.68 5.53
CA GLU A 269 18.50 -9.18 4.58
C GLU A 269 18.83 -9.49 3.12
N SER A 270 20.08 -9.33 2.69
CA SER A 270 20.50 -9.46 1.30
C SER A 270 20.27 -10.86 0.71
N GLN A 271 20.20 -11.88 1.58
CA GLN A 271 19.99 -13.29 1.23
C GLN A 271 18.54 -13.75 1.39
N ARG A 272 17.65 -12.93 1.99
CA ARG A 272 16.22 -13.25 2.14
C ARG A 272 15.47 -12.98 0.84
N GLY A 273 15.38 -13.98 -0.02
CA GLY A 273 14.47 -13.96 -1.17
C GLY A 273 13.09 -14.55 -0.86
N ILE A 274 12.13 -14.36 -1.79
CA ILE A 274 10.79 -14.97 -1.75
C ILE A 274 10.85 -16.47 -1.42
N MET A 275 11.71 -17.23 -2.13
CA MET A 275 11.80 -18.69 -1.97
C MET A 275 12.36 -19.08 -0.61
N MET A 276 13.38 -18.37 -0.13
CA MET A 276 13.99 -18.62 1.17
C MET A 276 12.98 -18.40 2.30
N VAL A 277 12.25 -17.27 2.28
CA VAL A 277 11.24 -16.96 3.30
C VAL A 277 10.12 -17.99 3.25
N ALA A 278 9.66 -18.38 2.06
CA ALA A 278 8.64 -19.42 1.92
C ALA A 278 9.10 -20.78 2.46
N LEU A 279 10.36 -21.17 2.22
CA LEU A 279 10.97 -22.38 2.76
C LEU A 279 10.97 -22.36 4.29
N LEU A 280 11.42 -21.26 4.90
CA LEU A 280 11.44 -21.10 6.36
C LEU A 280 10.06 -21.23 6.99
N ILE A 281 9.06 -20.59 6.41
CA ILE A 281 7.66 -20.68 6.86
C ILE A 281 7.17 -22.13 6.73
N GLY A 282 7.41 -22.78 5.59
CA GLY A 282 6.98 -24.16 5.36
C GLY A 282 7.59 -25.18 6.34
N ILE A 283 8.90 -25.11 6.58
CA ILE A 283 9.61 -26.06 7.47
C ILE A 283 9.30 -25.85 8.96
N THR A 284 8.64 -24.77 9.33
CA THR A 284 8.24 -24.51 10.72
C THR A 284 6.73 -24.72 10.95
N ALA A 285 5.91 -24.79 9.90
CA ALA A 285 4.45 -24.88 10.00
C ALA A 285 3.87 -26.32 9.92
N TRP A 286 4.69 -27.33 9.61
CA TRP A 286 4.26 -28.74 9.50
C TRP A 286 3.72 -29.43 10.77
N PRO A 287 4.06 -29.05 12.02
CA PRO A 287 3.68 -29.81 13.22
C PRO A 287 2.17 -29.99 13.38
N TRP A 288 1.39 -28.95 13.10
CA TRP A 288 -0.07 -28.99 13.22
C TRP A 288 -0.68 -30.03 12.25
N THR A 289 -0.25 -30.01 10.99
CA THR A 289 -0.70 -30.97 9.97
C THR A 289 -0.34 -32.40 10.34
N THR A 290 0.86 -32.63 10.90
CA THR A 290 1.29 -33.97 11.37
C THR A 290 0.34 -34.54 12.41
N ARG A 291 0.00 -33.75 13.44
CA ARG A 291 -0.87 -34.20 14.54
C ARG A 291 -2.26 -34.54 14.04
N SER A 292 -2.81 -33.69 13.18
CA SER A 292 -4.15 -33.88 12.66
C SER A 292 -4.25 -35.08 11.70
N VAL A 293 -3.32 -35.21 10.75
CA VAL A 293 -3.26 -36.38 9.86
C VAL A 293 -3.07 -37.65 10.68
N ARG A 294 -2.15 -37.64 11.66
CA ARG A 294 -1.92 -38.78 12.57
C ARG A 294 -3.20 -39.20 13.29
N SER A 295 -3.95 -38.25 13.84
CA SER A 295 -5.21 -38.52 14.54
C SER A 295 -6.22 -39.24 13.63
N GLN A 296 -6.37 -38.75 12.40
CA GLN A 296 -7.23 -39.39 11.39
C GLN A 296 -6.76 -40.80 11.05
N VAL A 297 -5.45 -40.98 10.83
CA VAL A 297 -4.87 -42.29 10.48
C VAL A 297 -5.04 -43.31 11.59
N ILE A 298 -4.90 -42.93 12.86
CA ILE A 298 -5.13 -43.84 14.00
C ILE A 298 -6.56 -44.37 13.99
N SER A 299 -7.54 -43.53 13.67
CA SER A 299 -8.95 -43.94 13.57
C SER A 299 -9.22 -44.88 12.37
N LEU A 300 -8.40 -44.78 11.32
CA LEU A 300 -8.57 -45.55 10.09
C LEU A 300 -7.80 -46.88 10.10
N ARG A 301 -6.63 -46.95 10.74
CA ARG A 301 -5.71 -48.10 10.63
C ARG A 301 -6.28 -49.43 11.14
N ASN A 302 -7.34 -49.37 11.95
CA ASN A 302 -8.00 -50.51 12.56
C ASN A 302 -9.36 -50.85 11.91
N ARG A 303 -9.75 -50.18 10.81
CA ARG A 303 -10.98 -50.49 10.08
C ARG A 303 -10.88 -51.81 9.32
N ASP A 304 -12.03 -52.45 9.10
CA ASP A 304 -12.13 -53.79 8.50
C ASP A 304 -11.41 -53.89 7.16
N HIS A 305 -11.57 -52.91 6.26
CA HIS A 305 -10.92 -52.93 4.95
C HIS A 305 -9.39 -52.87 5.04
N VAL A 306 -8.84 -52.13 6.02
CA VAL A 306 -7.39 -52.06 6.28
C VAL A 306 -6.88 -53.38 6.86
N ASN A 307 -7.63 -53.96 7.81
CA ASN A 307 -7.26 -55.25 8.41
C ASN A 307 -7.31 -56.40 7.40
N LEU A 308 -8.31 -56.40 6.51
CA LEU A 308 -8.39 -57.34 5.38
C LEU A 308 -7.17 -57.23 4.46
N SER A 309 -6.73 -56.02 4.11
CA SER A 309 -5.51 -55.83 3.33
C SER A 309 -4.25 -56.33 4.04
N LYS A 310 -4.14 -56.14 5.36
CA LYS A 310 -3.02 -56.68 6.17
C LYS A 310 -3.01 -58.21 6.14
N LEU A 311 -4.17 -58.85 6.36
CA LEU A 311 -4.32 -60.30 6.31
C LEU A 311 -4.03 -60.87 4.92
N SER A 312 -4.30 -60.09 3.87
CA SER A 312 -4.01 -60.43 2.48
C SER A 312 -2.52 -60.27 2.10
N GLY A 313 -1.66 -59.85 3.03
CA GLY A 313 -0.22 -59.71 2.80
C GLY A 313 0.19 -58.49 1.97
N HIS A 314 -0.68 -57.48 1.85
CA HIS A 314 -0.30 -56.24 1.16
C HIS A 314 0.81 -55.48 1.90
N SER A 315 1.71 -54.85 1.14
CA SER A 315 2.79 -54.06 1.71
C SER A 315 2.27 -52.82 2.44
N MET A 316 2.99 -52.36 3.46
CA MET A 316 2.64 -51.17 4.24
C MET A 316 2.41 -49.93 3.36
N LEU A 317 3.31 -49.69 2.40
CA LEU A 317 3.18 -48.56 1.48
C LEU A 317 1.89 -48.64 0.66
N ARG A 318 1.53 -49.84 0.18
CA ARG A 318 0.28 -50.05 -0.55
C ARG A 318 -0.91 -49.73 0.34
N ILE A 319 -0.98 -50.31 1.54
CA ILE A 319 -2.09 -50.08 2.50
C ILE A 319 -2.24 -48.59 2.80
N VAL A 320 -1.14 -47.89 3.08
CA VAL A 320 -1.18 -46.46 3.39
C VAL A 320 -1.69 -45.65 2.19
N LEU A 321 -1.21 -45.93 0.97
CA LEU A 321 -1.58 -45.16 -0.22
C LEU A 321 -2.97 -45.50 -0.77
N THR A 322 -3.42 -46.75 -0.67
CA THR A 322 -4.71 -47.19 -1.25
C THR A 322 -5.84 -47.26 -0.25
N ASP A 323 -5.57 -47.59 1.01
CA ASP A 323 -6.63 -47.91 1.98
C ASP A 323 -6.84 -46.80 3.01
N ILE A 324 -5.82 -45.95 3.24
CA ILE A 324 -5.85 -44.88 4.25
C ILE A 324 -5.83 -43.50 3.59
N LEU A 325 -4.83 -43.21 2.74
CA LEU A 325 -4.63 -41.88 2.15
C LEU A 325 -5.89 -41.33 1.46
N PRO A 326 -6.68 -42.10 0.70
CA PRO A 326 -7.89 -41.57 0.05
C PRO A 326 -8.93 -41.04 1.04
N TYR A 327 -9.01 -41.60 2.25
CA TYR A 327 -9.92 -41.14 3.30
C TYR A 327 -9.41 -39.87 3.99
N VAL A 328 -8.09 -39.73 4.14
CA VAL A 328 -7.48 -38.55 4.78
C VAL A 328 -7.25 -37.41 3.77
N ALA A 329 -7.23 -37.70 2.47
CA ALA A 329 -6.95 -36.74 1.41
C ALA A 329 -7.86 -35.51 1.45
N SER A 330 -9.15 -35.68 1.75
CA SER A 330 -10.10 -34.58 1.92
C SER A 330 -9.64 -33.58 3.00
N TYR A 331 -9.24 -34.11 4.15
CA TYR A 331 -8.71 -33.31 5.25
C TYR A 331 -7.38 -32.63 4.87
N VAL A 332 -6.52 -33.34 4.13
CA VAL A 332 -5.21 -32.82 3.71
C VAL A 332 -5.36 -31.65 2.75
N VAL A 333 -6.32 -31.70 1.81
CA VAL A 333 -6.62 -30.58 0.90
C VAL A 333 -7.10 -29.35 1.69
N MET A 334 -7.95 -29.57 2.69
CA MET A 334 -8.41 -28.50 3.59
C MET A 334 -7.25 -27.90 4.40
N ALA A 335 -6.42 -28.75 5.00
CA ALA A 335 -5.22 -28.32 5.72
C ALA A 335 -4.27 -27.53 4.81
N PHE A 336 -4.10 -27.96 3.56
CA PHE A 336 -3.29 -27.26 2.57
C PHE A 336 -3.77 -25.82 2.31
N ILE A 337 -5.08 -25.62 2.13
CA ILE A 337 -5.66 -24.28 1.93
C ILE A 337 -5.39 -23.38 3.16
N LEU A 338 -5.55 -23.92 4.37
CA LEU A 338 -5.25 -23.19 5.60
C LEU A 338 -3.76 -22.89 5.76
N GLN A 339 -2.88 -23.78 5.32
CA GLN A 339 -1.43 -23.57 5.36
C GLN A 339 -0.99 -22.48 4.37
N ILE A 340 -1.62 -22.38 3.19
CA ILE A 340 -1.40 -21.26 2.27
C ILE A 340 -1.75 -19.94 2.94
N SER A 341 -2.96 -19.84 3.49
CA SER A 341 -3.42 -18.62 4.16
C SER A 341 -2.49 -18.24 5.32
N SER A 342 -2.16 -19.21 6.18
CA SER A 342 -1.25 -19.01 7.31
C SER A 342 0.14 -18.58 6.87
N GLY A 343 0.64 -19.11 5.75
CA GLY A 343 1.95 -18.75 5.21
C GLY A 343 2.01 -17.30 4.71
N ILE A 344 0.93 -16.81 4.07
CA ILE A 344 0.81 -15.40 3.66
C ILE A 344 0.81 -14.48 4.88
N LEU A 345 0.03 -14.84 5.91
CA LEU A 345 -0.05 -14.08 7.16
C LEU A 345 1.29 -14.07 7.91
N ALA A 346 2.00 -15.20 7.95
CA ALA A 346 3.30 -15.30 8.59
C ALA A 346 4.35 -14.45 7.87
N GLU A 347 4.36 -14.45 6.54
CA GLU A 347 5.23 -13.56 5.76
C GLU A 347 4.90 -12.09 6.01
N ALA A 348 3.61 -11.72 5.99
CA ALA A 348 3.20 -10.35 6.26
C ALA A 348 3.68 -9.87 7.63
N GLN A 349 3.53 -10.70 8.67
CA GLN A 349 4.00 -10.39 10.02
C GLN A 349 5.52 -10.25 10.11
N LEU A 350 6.29 -11.12 9.43
CA LEU A 350 7.76 -11.02 9.37
C LEU A 350 8.20 -9.75 8.63
N SER A 351 7.57 -9.45 7.50
CA SER A 351 7.87 -8.28 6.69
C SER A 351 7.56 -6.98 7.45
N MET A 352 6.45 -6.91 8.18
CA MET A 352 6.12 -5.72 8.99
C MET A 352 7.17 -5.36 10.06
N ILE A 353 7.99 -6.33 10.50
CA ILE A 353 9.11 -6.10 11.43
C ILE A 353 10.48 -6.06 10.74
N GLY A 354 10.52 -5.97 9.41
CA GLY A 354 11.76 -5.90 8.62
C GLY A 354 12.51 -7.21 8.47
N LEU A 355 11.88 -8.35 8.77
CA LEU A 355 12.46 -9.70 8.66
C LEU A 355 11.93 -10.49 7.46
N GLY A 356 11.17 -9.83 6.59
CA GLY A 356 10.69 -10.37 5.33
C GLY A 356 11.75 -10.48 4.24
N PRO A 357 11.32 -10.74 2.99
CA PRO A 357 12.19 -10.69 1.82
C PRO A 357 12.90 -9.33 1.66
N ALA A 358 14.02 -9.33 0.95
CA ALA A 358 14.83 -8.14 0.71
C ALA A 358 14.01 -7.03 0.04
N THR A 359 13.94 -5.90 0.72
CA THR A 359 13.06 -4.78 0.33
C THR A 359 13.42 -4.14 -1.01
N THR A 360 14.67 -4.29 -1.44
CA THR A 360 15.21 -3.71 -2.68
C THR A 360 14.92 -4.54 -3.93
N LYS A 361 14.48 -5.79 -3.79
CA LYS A 361 14.36 -6.74 -4.91
C LYS A 361 12.93 -7.20 -5.14
N THR A 362 12.07 -7.11 -4.14
CA THR A 362 10.75 -7.74 -4.18
C THR A 362 9.72 -6.88 -3.48
N ALA A 363 8.54 -6.76 -4.07
CA ALA A 363 7.35 -6.27 -3.41
C ALA A 363 6.56 -7.46 -2.84
N THR A 364 6.10 -7.35 -1.59
CA THR A 364 5.12 -8.26 -0.97
C THR A 364 4.09 -7.42 -0.20
N LEU A 365 2.92 -8.00 0.07
CA LEU A 365 1.87 -7.27 0.81
C LEU A 365 2.37 -6.89 2.21
N GLY A 366 3.19 -7.74 2.82
CA GLY A 366 3.86 -7.45 4.09
C GLY A 366 4.80 -6.26 4.03
N LEU A 367 5.60 -6.14 2.97
CA LEU A 367 6.53 -5.03 2.80
C LEU A 367 5.81 -3.70 2.55
N MET A 368 4.71 -3.71 1.78
CA MET A 368 3.88 -2.50 1.63
C MET A 368 3.33 -2.03 2.98
N MET A 369 2.85 -2.97 3.82
CA MET A 369 2.42 -2.64 5.18
C MET A 369 3.57 -2.14 6.07
N GLN A 370 4.76 -2.72 5.93
CA GLN A 370 5.96 -2.27 6.63
C GLN A 370 6.24 -0.80 6.30
N TRP A 371 6.27 -0.45 5.01
CA TRP A 371 6.55 0.92 4.57
C TRP A 371 5.47 1.91 4.99
N ALA A 372 4.20 1.55 4.84
CA ALA A 372 3.10 2.39 5.29
C ALA A 372 3.14 2.65 6.82
N THR A 373 3.59 1.67 7.60
CA THR A 373 3.74 1.83 9.06
C THR A 373 4.97 2.68 9.39
N GLN A 374 6.13 2.35 8.81
CA GLN A 374 7.41 3.01 9.06
C GLN A 374 7.38 4.50 8.71
N TYR A 375 6.67 4.88 7.65
CA TYR A 375 6.54 6.27 7.19
C TYR A 375 5.23 6.94 7.67
N ASN A 376 4.57 6.37 8.69
CA ASN A 376 3.40 6.97 9.32
C ASN A 376 2.26 7.32 8.34
N ALA A 377 2.01 6.49 7.32
CA ALA A 377 0.95 6.72 6.33
C ALA A 377 -0.42 6.95 6.98
N HIS A 378 -0.69 6.29 8.10
CA HIS A 378 -1.90 6.45 8.89
C HIS A 378 -2.03 7.83 9.55
N LEU A 379 -0.93 8.41 10.04
CA LEU A 379 -0.93 9.77 10.61
C LEU A 379 -1.00 10.84 9.52
N ASN A 380 -0.40 10.58 8.36
CA ASN A 380 -0.36 11.49 7.21
C ASN A 380 -1.66 11.49 6.38
N GLY A 381 -2.67 10.70 6.76
CA GLY A 381 -3.92 10.55 6.00
C GLY A 381 -3.75 9.82 4.65
N ALA A 382 -2.61 9.16 4.42
CA ALA A 382 -2.30 8.41 3.22
C ALA A 382 -2.94 7.02 3.23
N TRP A 383 -4.28 6.99 3.32
CA TRP A 383 -5.06 5.76 3.43
C TRP A 383 -4.83 4.77 2.29
N TRP A 384 -4.56 5.28 1.09
CA TRP A 384 -4.33 4.48 -0.11
C TRP A 384 -3.07 3.60 -0.02
N ALA A 385 -2.10 3.95 0.83
CA ALA A 385 -0.86 3.18 0.99
C ALA A 385 -1.02 1.90 1.84
N TYR A 386 -2.04 1.82 2.72
CA TYR A 386 -2.23 0.66 3.61
C TYR A 386 -3.60 -0.02 3.47
N PHE A 387 -4.67 0.74 3.26
CA PHE A 387 -6.02 0.19 3.26
C PHE A 387 -6.26 -0.83 2.12
N PRO A 388 -5.81 -0.57 0.86
CA PRO A 388 -5.90 -1.57 -0.20
C PRO A 388 -5.14 -2.86 0.12
N VAL A 389 -3.98 -2.76 0.78
CA VAL A 389 -3.18 -3.92 1.18
C VAL A 389 -3.93 -4.78 2.19
N ILE A 390 -4.50 -4.16 3.23
CA ILE A 390 -5.36 -4.84 4.22
C ILE A 390 -6.54 -5.52 3.54
N LEU A 391 -7.21 -4.82 2.62
CA LEU A 391 -8.36 -5.36 1.90
C LEU A 391 -7.98 -6.59 1.06
N VAL A 392 -6.85 -6.55 0.35
CA VAL A 392 -6.38 -7.69 -0.45
C VAL A 392 -6.02 -8.88 0.43
N ILE A 393 -5.29 -8.68 1.53
CA ILE A 393 -4.97 -9.77 2.48
C ILE A 393 -6.26 -10.39 3.05
N ALA A 394 -7.23 -9.54 3.42
CA ALA A 394 -8.52 -9.98 3.93
C ALA A 394 -9.30 -10.78 2.88
N LEU A 395 -9.36 -10.31 1.63
CA LEU A 395 -10.05 -10.99 0.53
C LEU A 395 -9.42 -12.35 0.21
N ILE A 396 -8.08 -12.45 0.18
CA ILE A 396 -7.39 -13.73 -0.01
C ILE A 396 -7.74 -14.70 1.13
N SER A 397 -7.58 -14.25 2.38
CA SER A 397 -7.82 -15.09 3.56
C SER A 397 -9.29 -15.53 3.63
N PHE A 398 -10.21 -14.62 3.37
CA PHE A 398 -11.65 -14.88 3.32
C PHE A 398 -12.01 -15.87 2.22
N SER A 399 -11.47 -15.68 1.02
CA SER A 399 -11.68 -16.56 -0.12
C SER A 399 -11.19 -18.00 0.16
N LEU A 400 -9.97 -18.15 0.67
CA LEU A 400 -9.41 -19.45 1.05
C LEU A 400 -10.22 -20.10 2.19
N ASN A 401 -10.66 -19.33 3.18
CA ASN A 401 -11.49 -19.84 4.27
C ASN A 401 -12.88 -20.31 3.79
N LEU A 402 -13.51 -19.57 2.88
CA LEU A 402 -14.77 -19.97 2.24
C LEU A 402 -14.62 -21.26 1.44
N MET A 403 -13.54 -21.38 0.66
CA MET A 403 -13.21 -22.62 -0.05
C MET A 403 -13.02 -23.78 0.93
N ASN A 404 -12.26 -23.57 2.00
CA ASN A 404 -12.04 -24.58 3.03
C ASN A 404 -13.36 -25.04 3.68
N THR A 405 -14.23 -24.09 4.06
CA THR A 405 -15.53 -24.38 4.67
C THR A 405 -16.47 -25.11 3.70
N GLY A 406 -16.47 -24.71 2.43
CA GLY A 406 -17.29 -25.37 1.40
C GLY A 406 -16.84 -26.80 1.11
N LEU A 407 -15.53 -27.08 1.17
CA LEU A 407 -15.00 -28.43 1.11
C LEU A 407 -15.43 -29.27 2.32
N ASP A 408 -15.37 -28.71 3.53
CA ASP A 408 -15.77 -29.41 4.75
C ASP A 408 -17.23 -29.88 4.68
N GLN A 409 -18.14 -29.02 4.22
CA GLN A 409 -19.56 -29.36 4.06
C GLN A 409 -19.80 -30.52 3.07
N VAL A 410 -18.95 -30.66 2.05
CA VAL A 410 -19.07 -31.71 1.04
C VAL A 410 -18.48 -33.02 1.56
N PHE A 411 -17.40 -32.94 2.34
CA PHE A 411 -16.70 -34.11 2.86
C PHE A 411 -17.26 -34.62 4.19
N ASN A 412 -17.94 -33.79 4.97
CA ASN A 412 -18.58 -34.15 6.22
C ASN A 412 -20.10 -34.39 6.03
N PRO A 413 -20.57 -35.65 6.09
CA PRO A 413 -21.99 -35.97 5.92
C PRO A 413 -22.91 -35.35 6.98
N GLN A 414 -22.39 -35.02 8.17
CA GLN A 414 -23.17 -34.48 9.28
C GLN A 414 -23.48 -32.98 9.12
N LEU A 415 -22.82 -32.29 8.18
CA LEU A 415 -23.02 -30.86 7.91
C LEU A 415 -23.91 -30.62 6.67
N ARG A 416 -24.54 -31.67 6.13
CA ARG A 416 -25.35 -31.64 4.90
C ARG A 416 -26.84 -31.35 5.12
N ASP A 417 -27.26 -31.10 6.36
CA ASP A 417 -28.65 -30.82 6.72
C ASP A 417 -29.00 -29.33 6.69
#